data_AF-A0A7X3KYT1-F1
#
_entry.id   AF-A0A7X3KYT1-F1
#
_cell.length_a   1.000
_cell.length_b   1.000
_cell.length_c   1.000
_cell.angle_alpha   90.00
_cell.angle_beta   90.00
_cell.angle_gamma   90.00
#
_symmetry.space_group_name_H-M   'P 1'
#
loop_
_entity.id
_entity.type
_entity.pdbx_description
1 polymer ?
#
loop_
_entity_poly.entity_id
_entity_poly.type
_entity_poly.pdbx_seq_one_letter_code
_entity_poly.pdbx_strand_id
1 'polypeptide(L)'
;ALNVQYHYDMTANGNKGVGRLTAVQDASGVLGYQYDERGNLIQQLRSVSVLGSDQYDTLGYAYDAANNLVRIDYPAGFSIHYSRNAAGQVSQVGFAVGNATPTPLASQIAY
;
A
#
# COMPACT_ATOMS: atom_id res chain seq x y z
N ALA A 1 -14.20 -14.09 -23.51
CA ALA A 1 -14.74 -13.40 -22.32
C ALA A 1 -13.59 -13.21 -21.35
N LEU A 2 -13.41 -12.00 -20.80
CA LEU A 2 -12.43 -11.79 -19.74
C LEU A 2 -13.08 -12.29 -18.44
N ASN A 3 -12.58 -13.40 -17.91
CA ASN A 3 -13.03 -13.90 -16.62
C ASN A 3 -12.27 -13.14 -15.53
N VAL A 4 -12.99 -12.32 -14.77
CA VAL A 4 -12.46 -11.63 -13.59
C VAL A 4 -13.09 -12.25 -12.35
N GLN A 5 -12.27 -12.67 -11.40
CA GLN A 5 -12.66 -13.23 -10.11
C GLN A 5 -12.40 -12.22 -9.00
N TYR A 6 -13.34 -12.12 -8.06
CA TYR A 6 -13.24 -11.28 -6.88
C TYR A 6 -13.28 -12.16 -5.65
N HIS A 7 -12.34 -11.97 -4.75
CA HIS A 7 -12.22 -12.72 -3.50
C HIS A 7 -12.39 -11.79 -2.33
N TYR A 8 -13.12 -12.25 -1.32
CA TYR A 8 -13.39 -11.50 -0.10
C TYR A 8 -13.00 -12.32 1.12
N ASP A 9 -12.91 -11.65 2.26
CA ASP A 9 -12.89 -12.30 3.58
C ASP A 9 -11.68 -13.20 3.87
N MET A 10 -10.60 -13.09 3.10
CA MET A 10 -9.37 -13.84 3.34
C MET A 10 -8.68 -13.37 4.63
N THR A 11 -8.43 -14.31 5.55
CA THR A 11 -7.76 -14.05 6.84
C THR A 11 -6.39 -14.72 6.98
N ALA A 12 -5.91 -15.37 5.91
CA ALA A 12 -4.58 -15.96 5.86
C ALA A 12 -3.48 -14.92 6.15
N ASN A 13 -2.35 -15.37 6.70
CA ASN A 13 -1.20 -14.53 7.04
C ASN A 13 -1.52 -13.33 7.95
N GLY A 14 -2.58 -13.44 8.77
CA GLY A 14 -2.99 -12.39 9.70
C GLY A 14 -3.80 -11.27 9.07
N ASN A 15 -4.24 -11.40 7.81
CA ASN A 15 -5.07 -10.40 7.14
C ASN A 15 -6.40 -10.18 7.88
N LYS A 16 -6.81 -8.92 8.06
CA LYS A 16 -8.12 -8.54 8.62
C LYS A 16 -9.12 -8.26 7.50
N GLY A 17 -9.25 -9.24 6.59
CA GLY A 17 -10.02 -9.11 5.35
C GLY A 17 -11.53 -9.33 5.46
N VAL A 18 -12.06 -9.68 6.63
CA VAL A 18 -13.51 -9.95 6.79
C VAL A 18 -14.33 -8.70 6.43
N GLY A 19 -15.34 -8.89 5.59
CA GLY A 19 -16.19 -7.87 4.98
C GLY A 19 -15.52 -7.07 3.86
N ARG A 20 -14.35 -7.48 3.36
CA ARG A 20 -13.51 -6.68 2.44
C ARG A 20 -13.02 -7.49 1.26
N LEU A 21 -12.81 -6.80 0.14
CA LEU A 21 -12.16 -7.36 -1.04
C LEU A 21 -10.70 -7.68 -0.71
N THR A 22 -10.30 -8.93 -0.85
CA THR A 22 -8.94 -9.38 -0.53
C THR A 22 -8.14 -9.78 -1.77
N ALA A 23 -8.80 -10.06 -2.91
CA ALA A 23 -8.11 -10.17 -4.18
C ALA A 23 -9.02 -9.91 -5.40
N VAL A 24 -8.40 -9.45 -6.49
CA VAL A 24 -8.97 -9.45 -7.85
C VAL A 24 -8.02 -10.27 -8.72
N GLN A 25 -8.55 -11.24 -9.47
CA GLN A 25 -7.75 -12.06 -10.36
C GLN A 25 -8.37 -12.07 -11.76
N ASP A 26 -7.54 -11.87 -12.77
CA ASP A 26 -7.92 -12.04 -14.18
C ASP A 26 -6.80 -12.74 -14.97
N ALA A 27 -6.91 -12.77 -16.30
CA ALA A 27 -5.91 -13.40 -17.15
C ALA A 27 -4.53 -12.71 -17.14
N SER A 28 -4.44 -11.48 -16.64
CA SER A 28 -3.19 -10.70 -16.54
C SER A 28 -2.44 -10.92 -15.22
N GLY A 29 -3.14 -11.37 -14.16
CA GLY A 29 -2.54 -11.66 -12.86
C GLY A 29 -3.51 -11.44 -11.69
N VAL A 30 -2.94 -11.15 -10.53
CA VAL A 30 -3.64 -10.99 -9.24
C VAL A 30 -3.32 -9.64 -8.63
N LEU A 31 -4.33 -8.94 -8.13
CA LEU A 31 -4.19 -7.89 -7.12
C LEU A 31 -4.63 -8.45 -5.78
N GLY A 32 -3.77 -8.41 -4.77
CA GLY A 32 -4.06 -8.88 -3.41
C GLY A 32 -4.01 -7.74 -2.40
N TYR A 33 -4.85 -7.81 -1.37
CA TYR A 33 -4.99 -6.77 -0.35
C TYR A 33 -4.90 -7.36 1.05
N GLN A 34 -4.10 -6.73 1.92
CA GLN A 34 -4.07 -7.04 3.35
C GLN A 34 -4.43 -5.82 4.20
N TYR A 35 -5.18 -6.05 5.26
CA TYR A 35 -5.72 -5.02 6.14
C TYR A 35 -5.26 -5.18 7.59
N ASP A 36 -5.12 -4.07 8.30
CA ASP A 36 -4.96 -4.05 9.77
C ASP A 36 -6.32 -4.14 10.50
N GLU A 37 -6.28 -4.25 11.83
CA GLU A 37 -7.49 -4.34 12.69
C GLU A 37 -8.41 -3.11 12.61
N ARG A 38 -7.87 -1.97 12.16
CA ARG A 38 -8.63 -0.74 11.95
C ARG A 38 -9.21 -0.66 10.53
N GLY A 39 -8.91 -1.67 9.70
CA GLY A 39 -9.37 -1.75 8.33
C GLY A 39 -8.53 -0.94 7.33
N ASN A 40 -7.35 -0.49 7.71
CA ASN A 40 -6.43 0.19 6.80
C ASN A 40 -5.75 -0.83 5.89
N LEU A 41 -5.60 -0.52 4.60
CA LEU A 41 -4.83 -1.33 3.67
C LEU A 41 -3.34 -1.22 4.04
N ILE A 42 -2.71 -2.30 4.50
CA ILE A 42 -1.29 -2.30 4.90
C ILE A 42 -0.37 -2.92 3.85
N GLN A 43 -0.92 -3.73 2.94
CA GLN A 43 -0.18 -4.32 1.84
C GLN A 43 -1.05 -4.44 0.60
N GLN A 44 -0.51 -4.02 -0.56
CA GLN A 44 -1.08 -4.33 -1.87
C GLN A 44 -0.07 -5.15 -2.66
N LEU A 45 -0.42 -6.39 -3.00
CA LEU A 45 0.34 -7.26 -3.88
C LEU A 45 -0.19 -7.11 -5.30
N ARG A 46 0.70 -7.09 -6.29
CA ARG A 46 0.37 -7.27 -7.70
C ARG A 46 1.21 -8.41 -8.24
N SER A 47 0.58 -9.39 -8.88
CA SER A 47 1.26 -10.33 -9.76
C SER A 47 1.01 -9.96 -11.22
N VAL A 48 2.04 -10.11 -12.04
CA VAL A 48 1.95 -9.99 -13.50
C VAL A 48 2.66 -11.18 -14.12
N SER A 49 2.02 -11.83 -15.10
CA SER A 49 2.65 -12.90 -15.85
C SER A 49 3.65 -12.33 -16.85
N VAL A 50 4.93 -12.68 -16.70
CA VAL A 50 6.03 -12.28 -17.59
C VAL A 50 6.71 -13.54 -18.10
N LEU A 51 6.65 -13.77 -19.42
CA LEU A 51 7.26 -14.94 -20.08
C LEU A 51 6.83 -16.29 -19.46
N GLY A 52 5.59 -16.39 -18.98
CA GLY A 52 5.06 -17.61 -18.37
C GLY A 52 5.41 -17.82 -16.89
N SER A 53 5.99 -16.82 -16.23
CA SER A 53 6.25 -16.82 -14.79
C SER A 53 5.62 -15.59 -14.13
N ASP A 54 5.03 -15.77 -12.94
CA ASP A 54 4.44 -14.67 -12.19
C ASP A 54 5.54 -13.86 -11.49
N GLN A 55 5.58 -12.56 -11.78
CA GLN A 55 6.38 -11.58 -11.05
C GLN A 55 5.50 -10.87 -10.05
N TYR A 56 6.03 -10.60 -8.85
CA TYR A 56 5.27 -10.04 -7.74
C TYR A 56 5.87 -8.71 -7.29
N ASP A 57 5.04 -7.67 -7.28
CA ASP A 57 5.34 -6.35 -6.72
C ASP A 57 4.47 -6.10 -5.49
N THR A 58 5.07 -5.58 -4.43
CA THR A 58 4.36 -5.27 -3.19
C THR A 58 4.51 -3.80 -2.83
N LEU A 59 3.38 -3.12 -2.60
CA LEU A 59 3.32 -1.84 -1.90
C LEU A 59 3.02 -2.09 -0.42
N GLY A 60 3.76 -1.42 0.45
CA GLY A 60 3.49 -1.36 1.88
C GLY A 60 2.88 -0.01 2.27
N TYR A 61 2.02 0.02 3.27
CA TYR A 61 1.40 1.25 3.77
C TYR A 61 1.46 1.28 5.29
N ALA A 62 1.88 2.42 5.85
CA ALA A 62 1.90 2.64 7.29
C ALA A 62 1.02 3.83 7.68
N TYR A 63 0.40 3.71 8.85
CA TYR A 63 -0.56 4.68 9.37
C TYR A 63 -0.18 5.10 10.79
N ASP A 64 -0.47 6.34 11.14
CA ASP A 64 -0.36 6.81 12.52
C ASP A 64 -1.53 6.31 13.40
N ALA A 65 -1.50 6.66 14.68
CA ALA A 65 -2.55 6.29 15.64
C ALA A 65 -3.94 6.88 15.29
N ALA A 66 -3.97 7.98 14.53
CA ALA A 66 -5.19 8.65 14.09
C ALA A 66 -5.69 8.15 12.72
N ASN A 67 -5.18 7.01 12.22
CA ASN A 67 -5.50 6.41 10.92
C ASN A 67 -5.09 7.25 9.70
N ASN A 68 -4.12 8.15 9.83
CA ASN A 68 -3.60 8.87 8.68
C ASN A 68 -2.43 8.11 8.04
N LEU A 69 -2.42 8.01 6.71
CA LEU A 69 -1.32 7.42 5.96
C LEU A 69 -0.03 8.24 6.14
N VAL A 70 1.03 7.64 6.66
CA VAL A 70 2.32 8.30 6.91
C VAL A 70 3.45 7.81 6.01
N ARG A 71 3.31 6.62 5.40
CA ARG A 71 4.36 6.04 4.54
C ARG A 71 3.78 5.09 3.50
N ILE A 72 4.33 5.13 2.29
CA ILE A 72 4.15 4.12 1.25
C ILE A 72 5.52 3.55 0.88
N ASP A 73 5.66 2.22 0.93
CA ASP A 73 6.85 1.48 0.53
C ASP A 73 6.69 0.93 -0.88
N TYR A 74 7.68 1.16 -1.75
CA TYR A 74 7.68 0.70 -3.14
C TYR A 74 8.65 -0.46 -3.35
N PRO A 75 8.36 -1.40 -4.28
CA PRO A 75 9.20 -2.57 -4.57
C PRO A 75 10.65 -2.22 -4.94
N ALA A 76 10.86 -1.05 -5.55
CA ALA A 76 12.18 -0.55 -5.93
C ALA A 76 13.06 -0.11 -4.73
N GLY A 77 12.62 -0.37 -3.49
CA GLY A 77 13.41 -0.12 -2.28
C GLY A 77 13.40 1.33 -1.82
N PHE A 78 12.48 2.16 -2.33
CA PHE A 78 12.25 3.52 -1.86
C PHE A 78 10.87 3.65 -1.21
N SER A 79 10.69 4.72 -0.44
CA SER A 79 9.43 5.03 0.21
C SER A 79 9.11 6.52 0.13
N ILE A 80 7.81 6.83 0.19
CA ILE A 80 7.29 8.19 0.29
C ILE A 80 6.71 8.38 1.69
N HIS A 81 7.10 9.48 2.34
CA HIS A 81 6.71 9.82 3.70
C HIS A 81 5.84 11.07 3.72
N TYR A 82 4.86 11.09 4.63
CA TYR A 82 3.95 12.23 4.83
C TYR A 82 4.04 12.74 6.26
N SER A 83 4.51 13.98 6.42
CA SER A 83 4.44 14.71 7.69
C SER A 83 3.20 15.60 7.72
N ARG A 84 2.63 15.81 8.89
CA ARG A 84 1.42 16.63 9.07
C ARG A 84 1.66 17.79 10.03
N ASN A 85 0.93 18.88 9.83
CA ASN A 85 0.85 19.99 10.77
C ASN A 85 -0.09 19.65 11.96
N ALA A 86 -0.20 20.57 12.91
CA ALA A 86 -1.05 20.41 14.10
C ALA A 86 -2.55 20.27 13.77
N ALA A 87 -2.99 20.71 12.58
CA ALA A 87 -4.36 20.55 12.10
C ALA A 87 -4.58 19.21 11.35
N GLY A 88 -3.57 18.34 11.26
CA GLY A 88 -3.66 17.05 10.57
C GLY A 88 -3.50 17.11 9.05
N GLN A 89 -3.16 18.28 8.49
CA GLN A 89 -2.96 18.45 7.06
C GLN A 89 -1.50 18.15 6.69
N VAL A 90 -1.25 17.64 5.48
CA VAL A 90 0.10 17.29 5.03
C VAL A 90 0.95 18.56 4.89
N SER A 91 2.02 18.66 5.67
CA SER A 91 2.94 19.80 5.64
C SER A 91 4.22 19.52 4.83
N GLN A 92 4.52 18.24 4.58
CA GLN A 92 5.71 17.79 3.87
C GLN A 92 5.49 16.42 3.21
N VAL A 93 6.09 16.24 2.03
CA VAL A 93 6.26 14.95 1.35
C VAL A 93 7.75 14.66 1.25
N GLY A 94 8.19 13.51 1.75
CA GLY A 94 9.59 13.10 1.75
C GLY A 94 9.81 11.82 0.94
N PHE A 95 11.03 11.62 0.46
CA PHE A 95 11.49 10.43 -0.25
C PHE A 95 12.66 9.80 0.51
N ALA A 96 12.66 8.48 0.67
CA ALA A 96 13.78 7.76 1.29
C ALA A 96 14.12 6.51 0.47
N VAL A 97 15.40 6.15 0.41
CA VAL A 97 15.86 4.86 -0.12
C VAL A 97 16.31 3.99 1.05
N GLY A 98 15.79 2.77 1.14
CA GLY A 98 16.01 1.88 2.27
C GLY A 98 15.64 2.55 3.60
N ASN A 99 16.58 2.54 4.55
CA ASN A 99 16.40 3.10 5.90
C ASN A 99 16.97 4.52 6.04
N ALA A 100 17.25 5.21 4.94
CA ALA A 100 17.77 6.57 4.98
C ALA A 100 16.73 7.55 5.56
N THR A 101 17.21 8.65 6.14
CA THR A 101 16.34 9.76 6.56
C THR A 101 15.63 10.34 5.32
N PRO A 102 14.30 10.55 5.36
CA PRO A 102 13.57 11.11 4.22
C PRO A 102 14.10 12.49 3.80
N THR A 103 14.40 12.65 2.51
CA THR A 103 14.71 13.94 1.89
C THR A 103 13.41 14.62 1.46
N PRO A 104 13.21 15.92 1.72
CA PRO A 104 12.00 16.63 1.31
C PRO A 104 11.88 16.68 -0.22
N LEU A 105 10.76 16.24 -0.78
CA LEU A 105 10.35 16.51 -2.16
C LEU A 105 9.48 17.77 -2.23
N ALA A 106 8.62 17.96 -1.23
CA ALA A 106 7.83 19.16 -1.02
C ALA A 106 7.77 19.46 0.48
N SER A 107 7.85 20.73 0.86
CA SER A 107 7.81 21.19 2.25
C SER A 107 7.04 22.50 2.36
N GLN A 108 6.66 22.86 3.59
CA GLN A 108 5.95 24.10 3.89
C GLN A 108 4.64 24.25 3.10
N ILE A 109 3.96 23.14 2.86
CA ILE A 109 2.67 23.12 2.17
C ILE A 109 1.66 23.90 3.04
N ALA A 110 1.03 24.91 2.42
CA ALA A 110 0.03 25.78 3.05
C ALA A 110 -1.37 25.53 2.44
N TYR A 111 -2.41 25.82 3.22
CA TYR A 111 -3.82 25.57 2.92
C TYR A 111 -4.66 26.83 3.13
#